data_AF-A0A661WG94-F1
#
_entry.id   AF-A0A661WG94-F1
#
_cell.length_a   1.000
_cell.length_b   1.000
_cell.length_c   1.000
_cell.angle_alpha   90.00
_cell.angle_beta   90.00
_cell.angle_gamma   90.00
#
_symmetry.space_group_name_H-M   'P 1'
#
loop_
_entity.id
_entity.type
_entity.pdbx_description
1 polymer ?
#
loop_
_entity_poly.entity_id
_entity_poly.type
_entity_poly.pdbx_seq_one_letter_code
_entity_poly.pdbx_strand_id
1 'polypeptide(L)'
;MVDGQIAIRGITSPDVLKAFLEVPRHHFVPKTQQVHAYQDSPLPIGLGQTISQPYIAAYMTDILQLTGDERVLEIGTGSGYQAAILGM
;
A
#
# COMPACT_ATOMS: atom_id res chain seq x y z
N MET A 1 5.87 -9.95 -1.15
CA MET A 1 4.87 -9.08 -0.53
C MET A 1 3.46 -9.59 -0.83
N VAL A 2 2.99 -9.56 -2.09
CA VAL A 2 1.60 -9.91 -2.43
C VAL A 2 1.21 -11.33 -2.02
N ASP A 3 1.82 -12.38 -2.60
CA ASP A 3 1.44 -13.76 -2.26
C ASP A 3 1.75 -14.11 -0.81
N GLY A 4 3.01 -13.91 -0.39
CA GLY A 4 3.52 -14.40 0.90
C GLY A 4 3.21 -13.54 2.13
N GLN A 5 2.54 -12.39 1.99
CA GLN A 5 2.18 -11.55 3.15
C GLN A 5 0.74 -11.06 3.06
N ILE A 6 0.25 -10.64 1.89
CA ILE A 6 -1.10 -10.08 1.74
C ILE A 6 -2.13 -11.20 1.50
N ALA A 7 -1.96 -12.00 0.46
CA ALA A 7 -2.93 -13.01 0.05
C ALA A 7 -3.11 -14.13 1.08
N ILE A 8 -2.01 -14.62 1.67
CA ILE A 8 -2.06 -15.63 2.75
C ILE A 8 -2.83 -15.17 3.99
N ARG A 9 -3.09 -13.87 4.13
CA ARG A 9 -3.83 -13.29 5.25
C ARG A 9 -5.29 -12.95 4.90
N GLY A 10 -5.80 -13.47 3.77
CA GLY A 10 -7.23 -13.46 3.43
C GLY A 10 -7.69 -12.37 2.45
N ILE A 11 -6.80 -11.48 2.01
CA ILE A 11 -7.11 -10.49 0.97
C ILE A 11 -7.04 -11.19 -0.38
N THR A 12 -8.19 -11.34 -1.02
CA THR A 12 -8.33 -12.14 -2.26
C THR A 12 -8.93 -11.35 -3.43
N SER A 13 -9.28 -10.07 -3.23
CA SER A 13 -9.75 -9.20 -4.30
C SER A 13 -8.69 -9.10 -5.41
N PRO A 14 -9.00 -9.51 -6.65
CA PRO A 14 -8.04 -9.46 -7.76
C PRO A 14 -7.54 -8.04 -8.04
N ASP A 15 -8.42 -7.04 -7.94
CA ASP A 15 -8.09 -5.65 -8.21
C ASP A 15 -7.15 -5.08 -7.14
N VAL A 16 -7.39 -5.40 -5.86
CA VAL A 16 -6.48 -5.02 -4.76
C VAL A 16 -5.12 -5.68 -4.94
N LEU A 17 -5.07 -6.99 -5.22
CA LEU A 17 -3.80 -7.70 -5.40
C LEU A 17 -3.03 -7.15 -6.61
N LYS A 18 -3.74 -6.83 -7.71
CA LYS A 18 -3.15 -6.21 -8.90
C LYS A 18 -2.56 -4.84 -8.59
N ALA A 19 -3.28 -3.96 -7.88
CA ALA A 19 -2.75 -2.65 -7.51
C ALA A 19 -1.43 -2.76 -6.71
N PHE A 20 -1.32 -3.71 -5.78
CA PHE A 20 -0.09 -3.95 -5.02
C PHE A 20 1.05 -4.60 -5.83
N LEU A 21 0.74 -5.26 -6.95
CA LEU A 21 1.75 -5.74 -7.91
C LEU A 21 2.26 -4.61 -8.81
N GLU A 22 1.37 -3.71 -9.23
CA GLU A 22 1.68 -2.67 -10.22
C GLU A 22 2.32 -1.42 -9.60
N VAL A 23 2.00 -1.07 -8.34
CA VAL A 23 2.56 0.11 -7.68
C VAL A 23 3.90 -0.23 -6.97
N PRO A 24 5.06 0.23 -7.48
CA PRO A 24 6.37 -0.11 -6.92
C PRO A 24 6.63 0.64 -5.60
N ARG A 25 6.32 0.00 -4.47
CA ARG A 25 6.47 0.56 -3.12
C ARG A 25 7.83 1.20 -2.82
N HIS A 26 8.92 0.70 -3.40
CA HIS A 26 10.26 1.23 -3.17
C HIS A 26 10.50 2.65 -3.74
N HIS A 27 9.63 3.16 -4.62
CA HIS A 27 9.65 4.57 -5.05
C HIS A 27 9.08 5.52 -4.00
N PHE A 28 8.37 5.01 -3.00
CA PHE A 28 7.68 5.78 -1.98
C PHE A 28 8.40 5.77 -0.62
N VAL A 29 9.66 5.36 -0.60
CA VAL A 29 10.50 5.35 0.60
C VAL A 29 11.87 5.97 0.33
N PRO A 30 12.55 6.54 1.35
CA PRO A 30 13.92 7.02 1.21
C PRO A 30 14.87 5.91 0.73
N LYS A 31 15.96 6.30 0.05
CA LYS A 31 16.96 5.36 -0.48
C LYS A 31 17.49 4.38 0.57
N THR A 32 17.66 4.84 1.80
CA THR A 32 18.12 4.02 2.95
C THR A 32 17.14 2.93 3.36
N GLN A 33 15.86 3.06 3.00
CA GLN A 33 14.79 2.12 3.34
C GLN A 33 14.39 1.21 2.18
N GLN A 34 14.94 1.40 0.97
CA GLN A 34 14.54 0.63 -0.21
C GLN A 34 14.76 -0.89 -0.04
N VAL A 35 15.82 -1.30 0.66
CA VAL A 35 16.09 -2.71 0.98
C VAL A 35 15.01 -3.35 1.87
N HIS A 36 14.26 -2.52 2.60
CA HIS A 36 13.16 -2.93 3.48
C HIS A 36 11.78 -2.69 2.85
N ALA A 37 11.70 -2.08 1.66
CA ALA A 37 10.47 -1.55 1.09
C ALA A 37 9.30 -2.55 1.04
N TYR A 38 9.59 -3.84 0.88
CA TYR A 38 8.61 -4.93 0.74
C TYR A 38 8.51 -5.82 1.99
N GLN A 39 9.09 -5.41 3.11
CA GLN A 39 8.86 -6.02 4.41
C GLN A 39 7.47 -5.62 4.91
N ASP A 40 6.80 -6.54 5.61
CA ASP A 40 5.47 -6.30 6.15
C ASP A 40 5.53 -5.49 7.46
N SER A 41 6.08 -4.27 7.39
CA SER A 41 6.26 -3.35 8.52
C SER A 41 6.14 -1.89 8.06
N PRO A 42 5.83 -0.95 8.97
CA PRO A 42 5.91 0.46 8.67
C PRO A 42 7.38 0.89 8.52
N LEU A 43 7.65 1.81 7.60
CA LEU A 43 9.00 2.36 7.37
C LEU A 43 9.01 3.87 7.54
N PRO A 44 10.07 4.46 8.12
CA PRO A 44 10.18 5.92 8.23
C PRO A 44 10.34 6.55 6.86
N ILE A 45 9.58 7.62 6.60
CA ILE A 45 9.65 8.40 5.35
C ILE A 45 10.14 9.84 5.56
N GLY A 46 10.59 10.16 6.78
CA GLY A 46 11.02 11.50 7.18
C GLY A 46 9.92 12.29 7.89
N LEU A 47 10.30 13.43 8.49
CA LEU A 47 9.39 14.36 9.17
C LEU A 47 8.51 13.72 10.26
N GLY A 48 8.99 12.67 10.93
CA GLY A 48 8.23 11.93 11.94
C GLY A 48 7.15 11.00 11.39
N GLN A 49 7.02 10.88 10.07
CA GLN A 49 6.00 10.08 9.41
C GLN A 49 6.50 8.68 9.01
N THR A 50 5.56 7.78 8.79
CA THR A 50 5.82 6.42 8.27
C THR A 50 4.93 6.13 7.06
N ILE A 51 5.42 5.26 6.16
CA ILE A 51 4.57 4.56 5.20
C ILE A 51 3.96 3.34 5.91
N SER A 52 2.66 3.12 5.75
CA SER A 52 1.93 2.02 6.39
C SER A 52 2.46 0.65 5.99
N GLN A 53 2.40 -0.32 6.90
CA GLN A 53 2.64 -1.73 6.63
C GLN A 53 1.85 -2.21 5.38
N PRO A 54 2.46 -2.94 4.43
CA PRO A 54 1.79 -3.46 3.23
C PRO A 54 0.44 -4.12 3.50
N TYR A 55 0.36 -5.05 4.45
CA TYR A 55 -0.91 -5.70 4.78
C TYR A 55 -1.98 -4.71 5.24
N ILE A 56 -1.63 -3.72 6.06
CA ILE A 56 -2.61 -2.76 6.59
C ILE A 56 -3.14 -1.88 5.45
N ALA A 57 -2.26 -1.41 4.56
CA ALA A 57 -2.66 -0.69 3.36
C ALA A 57 -3.60 -1.54 2.47
N ALA A 58 -3.27 -2.82 2.27
CA ALA A 58 -4.09 -3.72 1.47
C ALA A 58 -5.44 -3.99 2.12
N TYR A 59 -5.46 -4.23 3.44
CA TYR A 59 -6.68 -4.45 4.22
C TYR A 59 -7.60 -3.24 4.18
N MET A 60 -7.06 -2.03 4.39
CA MET A 60 -7.82 -0.78 4.28
C MET A 60 -8.40 -0.59 2.88
N THR A 61 -7.67 -0.98 1.84
CA THR A 61 -8.15 -0.89 0.45
C THR A 61 -9.25 -1.91 0.18
N ASP A 62 -9.09 -3.16 0.65
CA ASP A 62 -10.02 -4.27 0.44
C ASP A 62 -11.39 -4.01 1.09
N ILE A 63 -11.41 -3.47 2.32
CA ILE A 63 -12.67 -3.16 3.02
C ILE A 63 -13.45 -1.98 2.45
N LEU A 64 -12.84 -1.16 1.58
CA LEU A 64 -13.55 -0.10 0.87
C LEU A 64 -14.42 -0.64 -0.26
N GLN A 65 -14.14 -1.87 -0.74
CA GLN A 65 -14.89 -2.54 -1.81
C GLN A 65 -15.05 -1.65 -3.05
N LEU A 66 -13.98 -0.95 -3.43
CA LEU A 66 -13.97 -0.05 -4.59
C LEU A 66 -14.22 -0.83 -5.88
N THR A 67 -14.92 -0.17 -6.80
CA THR A 67 -15.28 -0.70 -8.12
C THR A 67 -14.60 0.05 -9.26
N GLY A 68 -13.98 1.20 -8.98
CA GLY A 68 -13.18 2.00 -9.92
C GLY A 68 -13.83 3.32 -10.36
N ASP A 69 -15.13 3.50 -10.10
CA ASP A 69 -15.88 4.72 -10.44
C ASP A 69 -15.97 5.72 -9.27
N GLU A 70 -15.45 5.34 -8.10
CA GLU A 70 -15.55 6.16 -6.89
C GLU A 70 -14.66 7.40 -6.93
N ARG A 71 -15.11 8.44 -6.23
CA ARG A 71 -14.26 9.58 -5.86
C ARG A 71 -13.82 9.41 -4.42
N VAL A 72 -12.55 9.06 -4.23
CA VAL A 72 -11.99 8.74 -2.91
C VAL A 72 -11.30 9.96 -2.30
N LEU A 73 -11.56 10.21 -1.01
CA LEU A 73 -10.80 11.15 -0.19
C LEU A 73 -9.89 10.38 0.76
N GLU A 74 -8.58 10.48 0.53
CA GLU A 74 -7.57 10.02 1.48
C GLU A 74 -7.13 11.19 2.38
N ILE A 75 -7.18 11.00 3.69
CA ILE A 75 -6.65 11.98 4.66
C ILE A 75 -5.33 11.46 5.20
N GLY A 76 -4.25 12.21 4.94
CA GLY A 76 -2.91 11.86 5.39
C GLY A 76 -2.06 11.20 4.31
N THR A 77 -1.78 11.94 3.22
CA THR A 77 -1.04 11.44 2.04
C THR A 77 0.30 10.77 2.37
N GLY A 78 1.04 11.31 3.34
CA GLY A 78 2.33 10.76 3.75
C GLY A 78 3.29 10.66 2.57
N SER A 79 3.72 9.44 2.19
CA SER A 79 4.56 9.23 1.01
C SER A 79 3.81 9.25 -0.33
N GLY A 80 2.48 9.18 -0.31
CA GLY A 80 1.65 9.03 -1.50
C GLY A 80 1.46 7.58 -1.98
N TYR A 81 1.99 6.59 -1.27
CA TYR A 81 1.86 5.18 -1.69
C TYR A 81 0.40 4.70 -1.69
N GLN A 82 -0.35 5.00 -0.63
CA GLN A 82 -1.74 4.58 -0.53
C GLN A 82 -2.62 5.33 -1.54
N ALA A 83 -2.39 6.63 -1.76
CA ALA A 83 -3.00 7.37 -2.88
C ALA A 83 -2.74 6.72 -4.25
N ALA A 84 -1.51 6.27 -4.52
CA ALA A 84 -1.17 5.59 -5.76
C ALA A 84 -1.91 4.24 -5.90
N ILE A 85 -2.06 3.49 -4.82
CA ILE A 85 -2.86 2.26 -4.79
C ILE A 85 -4.36 2.54 -5.06
N LEU A 86 -4.91 3.61 -4.46
CA LEU A 86 -6.32 3.98 -4.62
C LEU A 86 -6.65 4.55 -6.01
N GLY A 87 -5.65 4.97 -6.77
CA GLY A 87 -5.81 5.51 -8.13
C GLY A 87 -5.68 4.49 -9.25
N MET A 88 -5.59 3.20 -8.91
CA MET A 88 -5.49 2.08 -9.86
C MET A 88 -6.85 1.61 -10.38
#